data_AF-W7TIL7-F1
#
_entry.id   AF-W7TIL7-F1
#
_cell.length_a   1.000
_cell.length_b   1.000
_cell.length_c   1.000
_cell.angle_alpha   90.00
_cell.angle_beta   90.00
_cell.angle_gamma   90.00
#
_symmetry.space_group_name_H-M   'P 1'
#
loop_
_entity.id
_entity.type
_entity.pdbx_description
1 polymer ?
#
loop_
_entity_poly.entity_id
_entity_poly.type
_entity_poly.pdbx_seq_one_letter_code
_entity_poly.pdbx_strand_id
1 'polypeptide(L)'
;MLPSPQEPLADSKLALVRSGSPLIPPSLWLDTRRFNTDKSTTSIIRVNMGAAAMIGGGRRNLRVTFTLLLLSFLASGALAGVIGVDLGSEFMKVSLVKPGTMMDIVTNIHSKRKTETMISFYQGERSYGADAYSLLTRRPDVTYARLPTLLGRHDDHPSVALLGEAYFPTKVSYNESAGGLAIHHDDEASFSSEELVAMILSHAKDITKAYGGIPVRDAVLVVPSFYTQPERQALLDAAEIADMKILGLIDENTAAALLFVVDNVYEQPTNIIFYNLGASSLQVSLVEMSSYVTGRGSNEKRFAHFTVRAKVGSKRRERGRKGFPDAMPEGCLSEYGRRNRSRAFPIGLLIHVV
;
A
#
# COMPACT_ATOMS: atom_id res chain seq x y z
N MET A 1 -37.72 43.08 12.57
CA MET A 1 -38.63 41.91 12.46
C MET A 1 -38.02 40.93 11.49
N LEU A 2 -37.38 39.89 12.01
CA LEU A 2 -36.91 38.72 11.27
C LEU A 2 -37.44 37.51 12.05
N PRO A 3 -38.13 36.56 11.43
CA PRO A 3 -38.51 35.34 12.13
C PRO A 3 -37.46 34.24 11.88
N SER A 4 -37.14 33.53 12.95
CA SER A 4 -36.71 32.13 12.95
C SER A 4 -37.75 31.33 13.73
N PRO A 5 -37.73 29.98 13.76
CA PRO A 5 -37.45 28.96 12.74
C PRO A 5 -38.65 27.98 12.62
N GLN A 6 -38.79 27.25 11.51
CA GLN A 6 -39.66 26.04 11.48
C GLN A 6 -39.09 24.94 10.58
N GLU A 7 -38.74 23.82 11.21
CA GLU A 7 -38.98 22.45 10.74
C GLU A 7 -39.96 21.80 11.75
N PRO A 8 -40.62 20.64 11.50
CA PRO A 8 -40.43 19.67 10.41
C PRO A 8 -41.75 19.20 9.75
N LEU A 9 -41.68 18.47 8.63
CA LEU A 9 -42.70 17.45 8.31
C LEU A 9 -42.14 16.33 7.43
N ALA A 10 -42.32 15.10 7.93
CA ALA A 10 -41.98 13.84 7.30
C ALA A 10 -43.07 13.37 6.31
N ASP A 11 -42.74 12.27 5.63
CA ASP A 11 -43.56 11.37 4.81
C ASP A 11 -43.68 11.61 3.30
N SER A 12 -42.89 10.84 2.55
CA SER A 12 -43.42 10.09 1.40
C SER A 12 -42.78 8.70 1.31
N LYS A 13 -43.63 7.68 1.24
CA LYS A 13 -43.32 6.25 1.23
C LYS A 13 -42.90 5.74 -0.16
N LEU A 14 -41.96 4.79 -0.13
CA LEU A 14 -41.81 3.57 -0.95
C LEU A 14 -42.20 3.59 -2.45
N ALA A 15 -41.22 3.28 -3.29
CA ALA A 15 -41.40 2.39 -4.44
C ALA A 15 -40.26 1.35 -4.47
N LEU A 16 -40.62 0.11 -4.15
CA LEU A 16 -39.80 -1.09 -4.12
C LEU A 16 -39.97 -1.81 -5.48
N VAL A 17 -38.92 -1.93 -6.29
CA VAL A 17 -38.96 -2.77 -7.51
C VAL A 17 -38.26 -4.09 -7.20
N ARG A 18 -39.07 -5.16 -7.16
CA ARG A 18 -38.65 -6.57 -7.08
C ARG A 18 -38.21 -7.06 -8.45
N SER A 19 -37.12 -7.83 -8.51
CA SER A 19 -36.95 -8.90 -9.48
C SER A 19 -36.44 -10.16 -8.77
N GLY A 20 -37.24 -11.24 -8.80
CA GLY A 20 -36.80 -12.63 -8.56
C GLY A 20 -36.33 -13.23 -9.89
N SER A 21 -35.59 -14.33 -10.00
CA SER A 21 -35.40 -15.57 -9.21
C SER A 21 -34.17 -16.31 -9.85
N PRO A 22 -33.76 -17.56 -9.50
CA PRO A 22 -34.21 -18.46 -8.44
C PRO A 22 -33.11 -19.01 -7.50
N LEU A 23 -33.61 -19.58 -6.41
CA LEU A 23 -32.91 -20.28 -5.33
C LEU A 23 -32.35 -21.64 -5.78
N ILE A 24 -31.11 -21.94 -5.40
CA ILE A 24 -30.47 -23.26 -5.52
C ILE A 24 -30.77 -24.06 -4.22
N PRO A 25 -31.12 -25.36 -4.30
CA PRO A 25 -31.50 -26.16 -3.14
C PRO A 25 -30.32 -26.49 -2.18
N PRO A 26 -30.59 -26.72 -0.88
CA PRO A 26 -29.57 -26.87 0.17
C PRO A 26 -28.92 -28.27 0.25
N SER A 27 -28.75 -28.98 -0.87
CA SER A 27 -28.14 -30.32 -0.91
C SER A 27 -26.72 -30.38 -1.50
N LEU A 28 -26.05 -29.22 -1.68
CA LEU A 28 -24.67 -29.15 -2.15
C LEU A 28 -23.75 -28.42 -1.17
N TRP A 29 -23.81 -28.80 0.11
CA TRP A 29 -22.78 -28.46 1.09
C TRP A 29 -21.68 -29.51 1.01
N LEU A 30 -20.58 -29.21 0.32
CA LEU A 30 -19.33 -29.96 0.48
C LEU A 30 -18.82 -29.71 1.90
N ASP A 31 -18.88 -30.78 2.68
CA ASP A 31 -18.47 -30.88 4.08
C ASP A 31 -17.00 -30.46 4.26
N THR A 32 -16.77 -29.22 4.68
CA THR A 32 -15.46 -28.74 5.13
C THR A 32 -15.25 -29.02 6.62
N ARG A 33 -15.57 -30.25 7.07
CA ARG A 33 -15.09 -30.76 8.35
C ARG A 33 -13.89 -31.66 8.15
N ARG A 34 -12.71 -31.05 8.13
CA ARG A 34 -11.43 -31.56 8.70
C ARG A 34 -10.31 -30.56 8.38
N PHE A 35 -10.32 -29.42 9.07
CA PHE A 35 -9.07 -28.75 9.40
C PHE A 35 -8.88 -28.85 10.91
N ASN A 36 -8.53 -30.07 11.32
CA ASN A 36 -7.94 -30.28 12.62
C ASN A 36 -6.54 -29.66 12.58
N THR A 37 -6.31 -28.71 13.46
CA THR A 37 -4.99 -28.20 13.81
C THR A 37 -4.22 -29.33 14.49
N ASP A 38 -3.61 -30.20 13.70
CA ASP A 38 -2.58 -31.07 14.21
C ASP A 38 -1.23 -30.54 13.77
N LYS A 39 -0.29 -30.53 14.73
CA LYS A 39 1.11 -30.16 14.55
C LYS A 39 1.72 -31.14 13.57
N SER A 40 1.58 -30.86 12.28
CA SER A 40 2.15 -31.69 11.22
C SER A 40 3.38 -30.99 10.68
N THR A 41 4.52 -31.43 11.21
CA THR A 41 5.70 -31.79 10.41
C THR A 41 5.76 -31.07 9.08
N THR A 42 6.43 -29.91 9.07
CA THR A 42 7.01 -29.35 7.85
C THR A 42 7.93 -30.43 7.29
N SER A 43 7.37 -31.29 6.45
CA SER A 43 8.12 -32.20 5.62
C SER A 43 8.72 -31.30 4.56
N ILE A 44 9.80 -30.60 4.94
CA ILE A 44 10.82 -30.16 4.01
C ILE A 44 11.13 -31.43 3.24
N ILE A 45 10.76 -31.46 1.97
CA ILE A 45 11.28 -32.44 1.04
C ILE A 45 12.78 -32.12 0.96
N ARG A 46 13.54 -32.59 1.95
CA ARG A 46 14.94 -32.90 1.76
C ARG A 46 14.90 -34.02 0.74
N VAL A 47 15.07 -33.66 -0.52
CA VAL A 47 15.57 -34.60 -1.50
C VAL A 47 16.94 -35.02 -0.97
N ASN A 48 16.96 -36.08 -0.17
CA ASN A 48 18.19 -36.67 0.29
C ASN A 48 18.83 -37.23 -0.99
N MET A 49 19.85 -36.55 -1.53
CA MET A 49 20.72 -37.05 -2.61
C MET A 49 21.63 -38.18 -2.08
N GLY A 50 21.03 -39.13 -1.39
CA GLY A 50 21.69 -40.19 -0.64
C GLY A 50 20.95 -41.51 -0.82
N ALA A 51 20.87 -41.97 -2.06
CA ALA A 51 20.73 -43.39 -2.42
C ALA A 51 20.88 -43.53 -3.93
N ALA A 52 22.12 -43.40 -4.42
CA ALA A 52 22.51 -44.07 -5.66
C ALA A 52 22.48 -45.58 -5.38
N ALA A 53 21.32 -46.21 -5.52
CA ALA A 53 21.15 -47.65 -5.43
C ALA A 53 20.58 -48.18 -6.73
N MET A 54 21.51 -48.51 -7.64
CA MET A 54 21.47 -49.66 -8.53
C MET A 54 20.09 -50.32 -8.72
N ILE A 55 19.37 -49.94 -9.79
CA ILE A 55 18.39 -50.83 -10.41
C ILE A 55 18.74 -50.92 -11.89
N GLY A 56 19.40 -52.02 -12.24
CA GLY A 56 19.59 -52.43 -13.63
C GLY A 56 18.25 -52.71 -14.30
N GLY A 57 18.15 -52.36 -15.58
CA GLY A 57 17.11 -52.85 -16.47
C GLY A 57 16.22 -51.79 -17.12
N GLY A 58 16.51 -51.49 -18.39
CA GLY A 58 15.50 -51.11 -19.38
C GLY A 58 15.28 -49.61 -19.61
N ARG A 59 15.42 -49.19 -20.87
CA ARG A 59 15.07 -47.87 -21.45
C ARG A 59 13.68 -47.31 -21.07
N ARG A 60 12.80 -48.11 -20.43
CA ARG A 60 11.46 -47.71 -19.96
C ARG A 60 11.50 -46.86 -18.69
N ASN A 61 12.49 -47.04 -17.81
CA ASN A 61 12.57 -46.31 -16.55
C ASN A 61 13.06 -44.87 -16.70
N LEU A 62 13.86 -44.58 -17.74
CA LEU A 62 14.38 -43.25 -18.03
C LEU A 62 13.28 -42.27 -18.45
N ARG A 63 12.27 -42.75 -19.19
CA ARG A 63 11.13 -41.92 -19.61
C ARG A 63 10.27 -41.49 -18.43
N VAL A 64 10.03 -42.40 -17.49
CA VAL A 64 9.21 -42.15 -16.29
C VAL A 64 9.93 -41.21 -15.31
N THR A 65 11.24 -41.38 -15.12
CA THR A 65 12.03 -40.44 -14.31
C THR A 65 12.08 -39.06 -14.97
N PHE A 66 12.28 -38.99 -16.29
CA PHE A 66 12.30 -37.71 -17.01
C PHE A 66 10.94 -37.01 -16.96
N THR A 67 9.82 -37.72 -17.13
CA THR A 67 8.48 -37.11 -16.99
C THR A 67 8.16 -36.70 -15.55
N LEU A 68 8.59 -37.45 -14.53
CA LEU A 68 8.42 -37.04 -13.13
C LEU A 68 9.26 -35.80 -12.78
N LEU A 69 10.48 -35.70 -13.32
CA LEU A 69 11.34 -34.52 -13.16
C LEU A 69 10.73 -33.30 -13.89
N LEU A 70 10.21 -33.49 -15.11
CA LEU A 70 9.50 -32.46 -15.86
C LEU A 70 8.22 -32.02 -15.15
N LEU A 71 7.43 -32.95 -14.60
CA LEU A 71 6.24 -32.64 -13.79
C LEU A 71 6.62 -31.91 -12.50
N SER A 72 7.72 -32.26 -11.85
CA SER A 72 8.18 -31.56 -10.64
C SER A 72 8.63 -30.13 -10.93
N PHE A 73 9.19 -29.89 -12.12
CA PHE A 73 9.57 -28.55 -12.58
C PHE A 73 8.34 -27.71 -12.97
N LEU A 74 7.32 -28.34 -13.57
CA LEU A 74 6.02 -27.73 -13.88
C LEU A 74 5.14 -27.50 -12.65
N ALA A 75 5.29 -28.31 -11.60
CA ALA A 75 4.55 -28.22 -10.34
C ALA A 75 5.19 -27.28 -9.31
N SER A 76 6.30 -26.61 -9.66
CA SER A 76 6.86 -25.54 -8.86
C SER A 76 5.94 -24.32 -8.98
N GLY A 77 4.80 -24.36 -8.28
CA GLY A 77 3.91 -23.22 -8.13
C GLY A 77 4.76 -22.06 -7.63
N ALA A 78 4.87 -21.00 -8.44
CA ALA A 78 5.65 -19.83 -8.06
C ALA A 78 5.05 -19.28 -6.77
N LEU A 79 5.78 -19.40 -5.66
CA LEU A 79 5.47 -18.72 -4.41
C LEU A 79 5.68 -17.23 -4.65
N ALA A 80 4.64 -16.57 -5.17
CA ALA A 80 4.66 -15.14 -5.40
C ALA A 80 4.36 -14.41 -4.09
N GLY A 81 5.19 -13.44 -3.76
CA GLY A 81 4.91 -12.52 -2.66
C GLY A 81 3.86 -11.48 -3.06
N VAL A 82 3.10 -11.02 -2.08
CA VAL A 82 2.25 -9.82 -2.23
C VAL A 82 2.99 -8.66 -1.57
N ILE A 83 3.01 -7.51 -2.23
CA ILE A 83 3.65 -6.31 -1.68
C ILE A 83 2.61 -5.26 -1.27
N GLY A 84 2.83 -4.60 -0.13
CA GLY A 84 2.09 -3.40 0.25
C GLY A 84 2.94 -2.17 -0.04
N VAL A 85 2.41 -1.18 -0.76
CA VAL A 85 3.15 0.06 -1.06
C VAL A 85 2.44 1.26 -0.46
N ASP A 86 3.10 1.90 0.50
CA ASP A 86 2.74 3.22 1.03
C ASP A 86 3.49 4.27 0.22
N LEU A 87 2.81 4.85 -0.78
CA LEU A 87 3.38 5.82 -1.71
C LEU A 87 3.16 7.25 -1.21
N GLY A 88 3.94 7.65 -0.21
CA GLY A 88 3.92 9.02 0.31
C GLY A 88 4.53 10.02 -0.67
N SER A 89 4.20 11.31 -0.48
CA SER A 89 4.68 12.41 -1.33
C SER A 89 6.19 12.65 -1.25
N GLU A 90 6.81 12.37 -0.12
CA GLU A 90 8.27 12.49 0.08
C GLU A 90 8.97 11.15 0.23
N PHE A 91 8.31 10.15 0.84
CA PHE A 91 8.89 8.83 1.07
C PHE A 91 7.88 7.74 0.74
N MET A 92 8.37 6.68 0.12
CA MET A 92 7.68 5.42 -0.02
C MET A 92 8.17 4.41 1.02
N LYS A 93 7.27 3.51 1.41
CA LYS A 93 7.58 2.31 2.18
C LYS A 93 6.97 1.11 1.52
N VAL A 94 7.68 -0.01 1.58
CA VAL A 94 7.24 -1.25 0.97
C VAL A 94 7.24 -2.34 2.02
N SER A 95 6.16 -3.12 2.05
CA SER A 95 6.06 -4.33 2.84
C SER A 95 5.97 -5.55 1.94
N LEU A 96 6.46 -6.69 2.44
CA LEU A 96 6.42 -7.96 1.75
C LEU A 96 5.70 -8.98 2.62
N VAL A 97 4.67 -9.61 2.06
CA VAL A 97 4.00 -10.77 2.65
C VAL A 97 4.37 -12.00 1.83
N LYS A 98 5.19 -12.87 2.42
CA LYS A 98 5.52 -14.17 1.83
C LYS A 98 4.47 -15.19 2.25
N PRO A 99 4.15 -16.19 1.42
CA PRO A 99 3.26 -17.28 1.81
C PRO A 99 3.69 -17.92 3.14
N GLY A 100 2.78 -18.01 4.10
CA GLY A 100 3.03 -18.59 5.42
C GLY A 100 3.89 -17.75 6.37
N THR A 101 4.26 -16.53 5.99
CA THR A 101 5.07 -15.63 6.83
C THR A 101 4.30 -14.35 7.16
N MET A 102 4.59 -13.74 8.30
CA MET A 102 4.04 -12.43 8.64
C MET A 102 4.59 -11.36 7.70
N MET A 103 3.88 -10.23 7.62
CA MET A 103 4.33 -9.06 6.88
C MET A 103 5.65 -8.54 7.44
N ASP A 104 6.59 -8.23 6.55
CA ASP A 104 7.86 -7.60 6.89
C ASP A 104 8.06 -6.30 6.10
N ILE A 105 8.79 -5.34 6.67
CA ILE A 105 9.08 -4.06 6.02
C ILE A 105 10.40 -4.15 5.27
N VAL A 106 10.31 -4.00 3.95
CA VAL A 106 11.44 -4.09 3.02
C VAL A 106 12.43 -2.95 3.29
N THR A 107 13.72 -3.28 3.34
CA THR A 107 14.80 -2.28 3.33
C THR A 107 15.28 -2.03 1.90
N ASN A 108 15.60 -0.78 1.59
CA ASN A 108 16.26 -0.42 0.34
C ASN A 108 17.75 -0.78 0.33
N ILE A 109 18.43 -0.48 -0.79
CA ILE A 109 19.86 -0.77 -0.99
C ILE A 109 20.77 -0.07 0.04
N HIS A 110 20.29 0.99 0.68
CA HIS A 110 21.00 1.71 1.75
C HIS A 110 20.61 1.21 3.15
N SER A 111 19.96 0.03 3.25
CA SER A 111 19.48 -0.58 4.50
C SER A 111 18.48 0.28 5.29
N LYS A 112 17.76 1.20 4.61
CA LYS A 112 16.69 2.01 5.21
C LYS A 112 15.32 1.42 4.89
N ARG A 113 14.38 1.53 5.83
CA ARG A 113 12.96 1.15 5.67
C ARG A 113 12.08 2.22 5.02
N LYS A 114 12.69 3.34 4.63
CA LYS A 114 12.06 4.48 3.95
C LYS A 114 12.94 4.83 2.77
N THR A 115 12.32 4.99 1.60
CA THR A 115 12.98 5.40 0.36
C THR A 115 12.31 6.68 -0.11
N GLU A 116 13.10 7.67 -0.48
CA GLU A 116 12.60 8.94 -1.01
C GLU A 116 11.77 8.68 -2.28
N THR A 117 10.58 9.29 -2.38
CA THR A 117 9.72 9.23 -3.57
C THR A 117 10.24 10.20 -4.62
N MET A 118 11.41 9.86 -5.16
CA MET A 118 12.18 10.73 -6.05
C MET A 118 12.87 9.92 -7.14
N ILE A 119 12.98 10.53 -8.32
CA ILE A 119 13.64 9.98 -9.50
C ILE A 119 14.47 11.08 -10.15
N SER A 120 15.65 10.73 -10.67
CA SER A 120 16.45 11.64 -11.49
C SER A 120 16.93 10.96 -12.76
N PHE A 121 17.14 11.75 -13.80
CA PHE A 121 17.72 11.31 -15.07
C PHE A 121 18.95 12.15 -15.36
N TYR A 122 20.14 11.58 -15.18
CA TYR A 122 21.37 12.33 -15.29
C TYR A 122 22.44 11.49 -16.00
N GLN A 123 23.05 12.06 -17.05
CA GLN A 123 24.11 11.40 -17.83
C GLN A 123 23.73 10.03 -18.40
N GLY A 124 22.46 9.88 -18.81
CA GLY A 124 21.94 8.61 -19.34
C GLY A 124 21.61 7.56 -18.27
N GLU A 125 21.82 7.88 -16.98
CA GLU A 125 21.46 7.03 -15.86
C GLU A 125 20.18 7.52 -15.19
N ARG A 126 19.39 6.54 -14.74
CA ARG A 126 18.17 6.77 -13.95
C ARG A 126 18.42 6.34 -12.52
N SER A 127 18.31 7.28 -11.60
CA SER A 127 18.54 7.06 -10.17
C SER A 127 17.25 7.26 -9.37
N TYR A 128 17.17 6.62 -8.20
CA TYR A 128 15.98 6.61 -7.36
C TYR A 128 16.34 6.90 -5.91
N GLY A 129 15.36 7.34 -5.12
CA GLY A 129 15.51 7.42 -3.66
C GLY A 129 16.64 8.35 -3.24
N ALA A 130 17.50 7.87 -2.35
CA ALA A 130 18.60 8.65 -1.80
C ALA A 130 19.63 9.08 -2.87
N ASP A 131 19.82 8.27 -3.91
CA ASP A 131 20.74 8.59 -5.01
C ASP A 131 20.19 9.77 -5.83
N ALA A 132 18.90 9.77 -6.15
CA ALA A 132 18.23 10.91 -6.78
C ALA A 132 18.23 12.15 -5.87
N TYR A 133 17.97 11.96 -4.58
CA TYR A 133 18.01 13.04 -3.59
C TYR A 133 19.38 13.72 -3.51
N SER A 134 20.47 12.97 -3.62
CA SER A 134 21.84 13.50 -3.61
C SER A 134 22.15 14.43 -4.80
N LEU A 135 21.39 14.31 -5.89
CA LEU A 135 21.52 15.14 -7.08
C LEU A 135 20.67 16.40 -7.02
N LEU A 136 19.57 16.40 -6.27
CA LEU A 136 18.59 17.48 -6.22
C LEU A 136 19.22 18.87 -6.05
N THR A 137 20.18 19.03 -5.14
CA THR A 137 20.81 20.34 -4.88
C THR A 137 21.67 20.83 -6.05
N ARG A 138 22.31 19.91 -6.79
CA ARG A 138 23.23 20.26 -7.88
C ARG A 138 22.53 20.31 -9.24
N ARG A 139 21.53 19.46 -9.43
CA ARG A 139 20.81 19.20 -10.69
C ARG A 139 19.30 19.08 -10.43
N PRO A 140 18.66 20.18 -9.98
CA PRO A 140 17.21 20.19 -9.71
C PRO A 140 16.37 20.14 -10.99
N ASP A 141 16.96 20.51 -12.14
CA ASP A 141 16.35 20.51 -13.47
C ASP A 141 16.00 19.10 -13.98
N VAL A 142 16.73 18.09 -13.51
CA VAL A 142 16.57 16.69 -13.93
C VAL A 142 16.20 15.75 -12.79
N THR A 143 15.76 16.30 -11.65
CA THR A 143 15.38 15.55 -10.45
C THR A 143 13.93 15.85 -10.08
N TYR A 144 13.09 14.82 -10.09
CA TYR A 144 11.64 14.94 -9.92
C TYR A 144 11.19 14.39 -8.57
N ALA A 145 10.44 15.21 -7.84
CA ALA A 145 9.90 14.91 -6.52
C ALA A 145 8.40 15.19 -6.45
N ARG A 146 7.75 14.78 -5.36
CA ARG A 146 6.31 15.02 -5.09
C ARG A 146 5.39 14.48 -6.20
N LEU A 147 5.86 13.50 -6.97
CA LEU A 147 5.16 12.94 -8.13
C LEU A 147 3.75 12.41 -7.84
N PRO A 148 3.47 11.71 -6.72
CA PRO A 148 2.10 11.26 -6.41
C PRO A 148 1.11 12.42 -6.26
N THR A 149 1.60 13.65 -6.03
CA THR A 149 0.73 14.83 -5.96
C THR A 149 0.32 15.38 -7.33
N LEU A 150 0.79 14.80 -8.42
CA LEU A 150 0.50 15.24 -9.80
C LEU A 150 -0.51 14.32 -10.51
N LEU A 151 -0.65 13.07 -10.06
CA LEU A 151 -1.53 12.07 -10.66
C LEU A 151 -2.97 12.56 -10.80
N GLY A 152 -3.55 12.36 -12.00
CA GLY A 152 -4.97 12.62 -12.26
C GLY A 152 -5.40 14.08 -12.08
N ARG A 153 -4.48 15.03 -12.27
CA ARG A 153 -4.73 16.48 -12.12
C ARG A 153 -4.55 17.22 -13.44
N HIS A 154 -5.11 18.42 -13.47
CA HIS A 154 -4.92 19.40 -14.53
C HIS A 154 -3.82 20.40 -14.14
N ASP A 155 -3.22 21.09 -15.11
CA ASP A 155 -2.03 21.93 -14.89
C ASP A 155 -2.32 23.21 -14.08
N ASP A 156 -3.57 23.67 -14.10
CA ASP A 156 -4.12 24.74 -13.27
C ASP A 156 -4.36 24.34 -11.79
N HIS A 157 -4.21 23.05 -11.44
CA HIS A 157 -4.46 22.60 -10.07
C HIS A 157 -3.41 23.19 -9.10
N PRO A 158 -3.81 23.70 -7.92
CA PRO A 158 -2.89 24.40 -7.00
C PRO A 158 -1.64 23.62 -6.60
N SER A 159 -1.68 22.28 -6.62
CA SER A 159 -0.50 21.46 -6.32
C SER A 159 0.64 21.57 -7.33
N VAL A 160 0.33 21.92 -8.59
CA VAL A 160 1.34 22.15 -9.62
C VAL A 160 2.11 23.42 -9.28
N ALA A 161 1.41 24.49 -8.91
CA ALA A 161 2.03 25.73 -8.42
C ALA A 161 2.91 25.50 -7.17
N LEU A 162 2.49 24.60 -6.26
CA LEU A 162 3.27 24.26 -5.06
C LEU A 162 4.64 23.62 -5.36
N LEU A 163 4.86 23.03 -6.55
CA LEU A 163 6.19 22.55 -6.93
C LEU A 163 7.18 23.73 -7.06
N GLY A 164 6.75 24.79 -7.74
CA GLY A 164 7.54 26.00 -7.93
C GLY A 164 7.82 26.72 -6.60
N GLU A 165 6.82 26.80 -5.71
CA GLU A 165 7.00 27.34 -4.35
C GLU A 165 7.99 26.51 -3.51
N ALA A 166 8.04 25.20 -3.74
CA ALA A 166 8.99 24.30 -3.09
C ALA A 166 10.36 24.24 -3.82
N TYR A 167 10.64 25.19 -4.72
CA TYR A 167 11.89 25.32 -5.47
C TYR A 167 12.23 24.12 -6.37
N PHE A 168 11.22 23.36 -6.82
CA PHE A 168 11.41 22.38 -7.88
C PHE A 168 11.16 23.05 -9.25
N PRO A 169 12.17 23.18 -10.12
CA PRO A 169 12.05 23.87 -11.41
C PRO A 169 11.31 23.05 -12.48
N THR A 170 10.48 22.09 -12.04
CA THR A 170 9.74 21.17 -12.88
C THR A 170 8.74 21.94 -13.75
N LYS A 171 8.93 21.89 -15.06
CA LYS A 171 7.97 22.43 -16.03
C LYS A 171 6.87 21.41 -16.26
N VAL A 172 5.62 21.84 -16.15
CA VAL A 172 4.43 20.99 -16.29
C VAL A 172 3.43 21.68 -17.20
N SER A 173 2.78 20.91 -18.07
CA SER A 173 1.64 21.36 -18.89
C SER A 173 0.60 20.25 -18.97
N TYR A 174 -0.66 20.60 -19.25
CA TYR A 174 -1.67 19.60 -19.53
C TYR A 174 -1.53 19.04 -20.95
N ASN A 175 -1.67 17.72 -21.11
CA ASN A 175 -1.70 17.04 -22.39
C ASN A 175 -3.11 16.52 -22.65
N GLU A 176 -3.85 17.24 -23.50
CA GLU A 176 -5.23 16.89 -23.89
C GLU A 176 -5.35 15.51 -24.54
N SER A 177 -4.33 15.09 -25.30
CA SER A 177 -4.36 13.79 -26.01
C SER A 177 -4.14 12.62 -25.06
N ALA A 178 -3.28 12.79 -24.05
CA ALA A 178 -3.02 11.78 -23.02
C ALA A 178 -4.01 11.85 -21.85
N GLY A 179 -4.75 12.96 -21.69
CA GLY A 179 -5.71 13.16 -20.61
C GLY A 179 -5.05 13.35 -19.23
N GLY A 180 -3.86 13.95 -19.18
CA GLY A 180 -3.07 14.07 -17.95
C GLY A 180 -1.93 15.09 -18.05
N LEU A 181 -1.15 15.22 -16.98
CA LEU A 181 -0.01 16.13 -16.94
C LEU A 181 1.18 15.58 -17.73
N ALA A 182 1.78 16.43 -18.56
CA ALA A 182 3.10 16.24 -19.13
C ALA A 182 4.14 17.02 -18.32
N ILE A 183 5.18 16.33 -17.88
CA ILE A 183 6.32 16.83 -17.13
C ILE A 183 7.51 16.87 -18.09
N HIS A 184 8.02 18.07 -18.36
CA HIS A 184 9.07 18.27 -19.36
C HIS A 184 10.45 17.97 -18.75
N HIS A 185 11.24 17.15 -19.44
CA HIS A 185 12.62 16.83 -19.07
C HIS A 185 13.62 17.70 -19.80
N ASP A 186 13.48 17.77 -21.12
CA ASP A 186 14.18 18.68 -22.01
C ASP A 186 13.21 19.14 -23.11
N ASP A 187 13.72 19.80 -24.15
CA ASP A 187 12.89 20.32 -25.24
C ASP A 187 12.29 19.22 -26.13
N GLU A 188 12.80 17.99 -26.06
CA GLU A 188 12.38 16.86 -26.90
C GLU A 188 11.66 15.76 -26.11
N ALA A 189 11.90 15.66 -24.79
CA ALA A 189 11.40 14.62 -23.93
C ALA A 189 10.46 15.15 -22.84
N SER A 190 9.29 14.52 -22.74
CA SER A 190 8.35 14.70 -21.65
C SER A 190 7.86 13.36 -21.14
N PHE A 191 7.48 13.32 -19.87
CA PHE A 191 6.89 12.15 -19.22
C PHE A 191 5.51 12.48 -18.71
N SER A 192 4.60 11.53 -18.73
CA SER A 192 3.36 11.67 -17.95
C SER A 192 3.65 11.55 -16.46
N SER A 193 2.73 12.07 -15.63
CA SER A 193 2.84 11.89 -14.17
C SER A 193 2.79 10.41 -13.77
N GLU A 194 1.99 9.64 -14.50
CA GLU A 194 1.76 8.21 -14.37
C GLU A 194 3.02 7.43 -14.71
N GLU A 195 3.75 7.79 -15.77
CA GLU A 195 5.01 7.16 -16.15
C GLU A 195 6.09 7.34 -15.08
N LEU A 196 6.25 8.55 -14.54
CA LEU A 196 7.25 8.79 -13.49
C LEU A 196 6.89 8.03 -12.20
N VAL A 197 5.62 7.98 -11.82
CA VAL A 197 5.17 7.16 -10.69
C VAL A 197 5.33 5.67 -10.97
N ALA A 198 5.08 5.21 -12.20
CA ALA A 198 5.29 3.82 -12.60
C ALA A 198 6.76 3.40 -12.49
N MET A 199 7.69 4.30 -12.80
CA MET A 199 9.12 4.05 -12.60
C MET A 199 9.48 3.90 -11.10
N ILE A 200 8.84 4.68 -10.21
CA ILE A 200 9.01 4.53 -8.75
C ILE A 200 8.39 3.22 -8.25
N LEU A 201 7.21 2.85 -8.73
CA LEU A 201 6.56 1.58 -8.40
C LEU A 201 7.38 0.37 -8.91
N SER A 202 7.97 0.49 -10.10
CA SER A 202 8.92 -0.51 -10.62
C SER A 202 10.15 -0.63 -9.72
N HIS A 203 10.69 0.49 -9.25
CA HIS A 203 11.79 0.47 -8.28
C HIS A 203 11.37 -0.19 -6.95
N ALA A 204 10.16 0.08 -6.45
CA ALA A 204 9.59 -0.60 -5.27
C ALA A 204 9.48 -2.12 -5.46
N LYS A 205 9.10 -2.56 -6.66
CA LYS A 205 9.06 -3.97 -7.05
C LYS A 205 10.48 -4.58 -7.02
N ASP A 206 11.47 -3.88 -7.57
CA ASP A 206 12.83 -4.38 -7.69
C ASP A 206 13.56 -4.47 -6.35
N ILE A 207 13.44 -3.46 -5.47
CA ILE A 207 13.98 -3.53 -4.10
C ILE A 207 13.36 -4.70 -3.32
N THR A 208 12.08 -4.99 -3.56
CA THR A 208 11.39 -6.08 -2.87
C THR A 208 11.80 -7.45 -3.40
N LYS A 209 12.03 -7.60 -4.70
CA LYS A 209 12.63 -8.81 -5.28
C LYS A 209 14.00 -9.08 -4.69
N ALA A 210 14.86 -8.05 -4.61
CA ALA A 210 16.20 -8.16 -4.04
C ALA A 210 16.17 -8.53 -2.55
N TYR A 211 15.26 -7.92 -1.77
CA TYR A 211 15.08 -8.20 -0.35
C TYR A 211 14.49 -9.61 -0.09
N GLY A 212 13.45 -9.96 -0.84
CA GLY A 212 12.62 -11.15 -0.61
C GLY A 212 13.18 -12.43 -1.22
N GLY A 213 14.00 -12.33 -2.27
CA GLY A 213 14.48 -13.46 -3.06
C GLY A 213 13.37 -14.20 -3.82
N ILE A 214 12.20 -13.59 -3.98
CA ILE A 214 11.02 -14.18 -4.61
C ILE A 214 10.41 -13.21 -5.65
N PRO A 215 9.74 -13.73 -6.69
CA PRO A 215 9.01 -12.87 -7.61
C PRO A 215 7.84 -12.20 -6.90
N VAL A 216 7.62 -10.93 -7.24
CA VAL A 216 6.48 -10.12 -6.79
C VAL A 216 5.80 -9.50 -8.00
N ARG A 217 4.48 -9.69 -8.08
CA ARG A 217 3.61 -9.18 -9.14
C ARG A 217 2.36 -8.54 -8.56
N ASP A 218 1.81 -9.15 -7.53
CA ASP A 218 0.58 -8.70 -6.89
C ASP A 218 0.87 -7.67 -5.80
N ALA A 219 0.07 -6.62 -5.76
CA ALA A 219 0.27 -5.51 -4.83
C ALA A 219 -1.02 -4.93 -4.27
N VAL A 220 -0.93 -4.33 -3.09
CA VAL A 220 -1.94 -3.45 -2.50
C VAL A 220 -1.32 -2.07 -2.38
N LEU A 221 -1.99 -1.05 -2.92
CA LEU A 221 -1.52 0.33 -2.81
C LEU A 221 -2.29 1.06 -1.72
N VAL A 222 -1.56 1.82 -0.92
CA VAL A 222 -2.13 2.71 0.07
C VAL A 222 -2.40 4.06 -0.57
N VAL A 223 -3.59 4.62 -0.35
CA VAL A 223 -4.01 5.92 -0.90
C VAL A 223 -4.56 6.84 0.18
N PRO A 224 -4.42 8.16 0.04
CA PRO A 224 -5.13 9.09 0.90
C PRO A 224 -6.64 8.93 0.76
N SER A 225 -7.36 9.03 1.88
CA SER A 225 -8.84 8.91 1.91
C SER A 225 -9.53 9.99 1.07
N PHE A 226 -8.90 11.15 0.89
CA PHE A 226 -9.40 12.28 0.10
C PHE A 226 -9.04 12.22 -1.40
N TYR A 227 -8.38 11.16 -1.87
CA TYR A 227 -8.11 11.00 -3.30
C TYR A 227 -9.41 10.87 -4.09
N THR A 228 -9.52 11.67 -5.16
CA THR A 228 -10.65 11.63 -6.08
C THR A 228 -10.58 10.40 -7.00
N GLN A 229 -11.66 10.09 -7.70
CA GLN A 229 -11.69 8.97 -8.65
C GLN A 229 -10.61 9.10 -9.76
N PRO A 230 -10.39 10.28 -10.39
CA PRO A 230 -9.28 10.45 -11.33
C PRO A 230 -7.90 10.20 -10.72
N GLU A 231 -7.63 10.69 -9.50
CA GLU A 231 -6.35 10.47 -8.81
C GLU A 231 -6.11 8.98 -8.52
N ARG A 232 -7.16 8.24 -8.13
CA ARG A 232 -7.09 6.79 -7.91
C ARG A 232 -6.87 6.02 -9.22
N GLN A 233 -7.55 6.44 -10.30
CA GLN A 233 -7.39 5.82 -11.61
C GLN A 233 -5.97 6.02 -12.15
N ALA A 234 -5.44 7.24 -12.13
CA ALA A 234 -4.08 7.54 -12.55
C ALA A 234 -3.02 6.73 -11.78
N LEU A 235 -3.23 6.48 -10.49
CA LEU A 235 -2.34 5.59 -9.72
C LEU A 235 -2.44 4.12 -10.18
N LEU A 236 -3.63 3.64 -10.54
CA LEU A 236 -3.81 2.30 -11.09
C LEU A 236 -3.16 2.17 -12.48
N ASP A 237 -3.28 3.20 -13.32
CA ASP A 237 -2.63 3.26 -14.64
C ASP A 237 -1.11 3.23 -14.50
N ALA A 238 -0.56 4.00 -13.55
CA ALA A 238 0.86 3.94 -13.20
C ALA A 238 1.30 2.53 -12.73
N ALA A 239 0.46 1.84 -11.96
CA ALA A 239 0.74 0.46 -11.54
C ALA A 239 0.69 -0.54 -12.70
N GLU A 240 -0.20 -0.33 -13.68
CA GLU A 240 -0.27 -1.13 -14.90
C GLU A 240 0.99 -0.96 -15.74
N ILE A 241 1.46 0.28 -15.95
CA ILE A 241 2.73 0.58 -16.63
C ILE A 241 3.91 -0.09 -15.89
N ALA A 242 3.85 -0.17 -14.57
CA ALA A 242 4.86 -0.85 -13.75
C ALA A 242 4.77 -2.39 -13.76
N ASP A 243 3.86 -3.01 -14.54
CA ASP A 243 3.55 -4.45 -14.52
C ASP A 243 3.32 -4.95 -13.07
N MET A 244 2.43 -4.27 -12.36
CA MET A 244 1.97 -4.63 -11.02
C MET A 244 0.46 -4.86 -11.03
N LYS A 245 0.04 -6.05 -10.61
CA LYS A 245 -1.39 -6.38 -10.48
C LYS A 245 -1.90 -5.86 -9.14
N ILE A 246 -2.75 -4.83 -9.18
CA ILE A 246 -3.33 -4.27 -7.96
C ILE A 246 -4.52 -5.12 -7.49
N LEU A 247 -4.39 -5.72 -6.31
CA LEU A 247 -5.43 -6.51 -5.65
C LEU A 247 -6.48 -5.61 -5.00
N GLY A 248 -6.09 -4.40 -4.60
CA GLY A 248 -6.98 -3.42 -4.01
C GLY A 248 -6.24 -2.15 -3.60
N LEU A 249 -7.01 -1.09 -3.42
CA LEU A 249 -6.57 0.15 -2.79
C LEU A 249 -7.07 0.17 -1.35
N ILE A 250 -6.21 0.60 -0.41
CA ILE A 250 -6.58 0.77 0.99
C ILE A 250 -6.27 2.19 1.44
N ASP A 251 -7.15 2.79 2.24
CA ASP A 251 -6.88 4.13 2.75
C ASP A 251 -5.77 4.11 3.82
N GLU A 252 -4.90 5.13 3.86
CA GLU A 252 -3.75 5.22 4.78
C GLU A 252 -4.08 4.89 6.25
N ASN A 253 -5.04 5.59 6.84
CA ASN A 253 -5.42 5.35 8.23
C ASN A 253 -6.12 3.99 8.43
N THR A 254 -6.72 3.43 7.38
CA THR A 254 -7.34 2.11 7.42
C THR A 254 -6.26 1.01 7.41
N ALA A 255 -5.20 1.19 6.62
CA ALA A 255 -4.04 0.30 6.65
C ALA A 255 -3.32 0.34 8.01
N ALA A 256 -3.21 1.54 8.60
CA ALA A 256 -2.65 1.68 9.94
C ALA A 256 -3.53 1.03 11.02
N ALA A 257 -4.85 1.18 10.91
CA ALA A 257 -5.80 0.50 11.79
C ALA A 257 -5.71 -1.02 11.68
N LEU A 258 -5.56 -1.56 10.46
CA LEU A 258 -5.34 -2.97 10.23
C LEU A 258 -4.05 -3.46 10.91
N LEU A 259 -2.93 -2.74 10.74
CA LEU A 259 -1.69 -3.11 11.42
C LEU A 259 -1.85 -3.06 12.94
N PHE A 260 -2.57 -2.06 13.46
CA PHE A 260 -2.81 -1.93 14.89
C PHE A 260 -3.66 -3.07 15.44
N VAL A 261 -4.70 -3.51 14.73
CA VAL A 261 -5.63 -4.50 15.28
C VAL A 261 -5.03 -5.91 15.36
N VAL A 262 -4.04 -6.24 14.53
CA VAL A 262 -3.45 -7.60 14.45
C VAL A 262 -2.86 -8.05 15.80
N ASP A 263 -2.26 -7.13 16.55
CA ASP A 263 -1.59 -7.44 17.82
C ASP A 263 -2.45 -7.15 19.06
N ASN A 264 -3.70 -6.68 18.89
CA ASN A 264 -4.53 -6.20 19.99
C ASN A 264 -5.87 -6.96 20.07
N VAL A 265 -6.25 -7.33 21.29
CA VAL A 265 -7.54 -7.96 21.59
C VAL A 265 -8.40 -6.97 22.37
N TYR A 266 -9.65 -6.80 21.94
CA TYR A 266 -10.58 -5.85 22.54
C TYR A 266 -11.77 -6.60 23.15
N GLU A 267 -11.90 -6.56 24.47
CA GLU A 267 -13.06 -7.16 25.18
C GLU A 267 -14.34 -6.36 24.97
N GLN A 268 -14.20 -5.04 24.78
CA GLN A 268 -15.31 -4.13 24.51
C GLN A 268 -14.99 -3.27 23.28
N PRO A 269 -16.01 -2.85 22.50
CA PRO A 269 -15.82 -1.89 21.42
C PRO A 269 -15.07 -0.65 21.92
N THR A 270 -13.92 -0.37 21.34
CA THR A 270 -13.03 0.73 21.74
C THR A 270 -12.84 1.68 20.57
N ASN A 271 -13.06 2.96 20.79
CA ASN A 271 -12.86 3.99 19.76
C ASN A 271 -11.43 4.49 19.77
N ILE A 272 -10.80 4.48 18.60
CA ILE A 272 -9.40 4.90 18.42
C ILE A 272 -9.35 5.93 17.30
N ILE A 273 -8.66 7.03 17.57
CA ILE A 273 -8.37 8.06 16.59
C ILE A 273 -6.99 7.82 16.01
N PHE A 274 -6.97 7.62 14.69
CA PHE A 274 -5.75 7.57 13.89
C PHE A 274 -5.49 8.97 13.33
N TYR A 275 -4.40 9.59 13.76
CA TYR A 275 -3.96 10.91 13.31
C TYR A 275 -2.67 10.79 12.50
N ASN A 276 -2.76 11.00 11.19
CA ASN A 276 -1.67 10.87 10.25
C ASN A 276 -1.28 12.24 9.69
N LEU A 277 -0.13 12.73 10.15
CA LEU A 277 0.46 13.98 9.71
C LEU A 277 1.63 13.65 8.78
N GLY A 278 1.35 13.64 7.48
CA GLY A 278 2.35 13.46 6.43
C GLY A 278 2.97 14.80 6.00
N ALA A 279 3.92 14.72 5.07
CA ALA A 279 4.60 15.91 4.53
C ALA A 279 3.63 16.88 3.82
N SER A 280 2.68 16.32 3.06
CA SER A 280 1.76 17.10 2.21
C SER A 280 0.30 17.10 2.66
N SER A 281 -0.05 16.36 3.71
CA SER A 281 -1.45 16.18 4.10
C SER A 281 -1.62 15.78 5.56
N LEU A 282 -2.80 16.10 6.08
CA LEU A 282 -3.25 15.66 7.39
C LEU A 282 -4.51 14.82 7.22
N GLN A 283 -4.55 13.65 7.84
CA GLN A 283 -5.72 12.77 7.85
C GLN A 283 -6.04 12.29 9.27
N VAL A 284 -7.32 12.33 9.62
CA VAL A 284 -7.83 11.85 10.90
C VAL A 284 -8.94 10.84 10.63
N SER A 285 -8.91 9.72 11.33
CA SER A 285 -9.96 8.71 11.23
C SER A 285 -10.35 8.18 12.60
N LEU A 286 -11.66 8.14 12.87
CA LEU A 286 -12.22 7.49 14.04
C LEU A 286 -12.53 6.03 13.67
N VAL A 287 -11.90 5.10 14.37
CA VAL A 287 -12.03 3.67 14.12
C VAL A 287 -12.51 2.99 15.39
N GLU A 288 -13.61 2.27 15.30
CA GLU A 288 -14.07 1.41 16.38
C GLU A 288 -13.42 0.04 16.21
N MET A 289 -12.68 -0.39 17.24
CA MET A 289 -12.02 -1.69 17.33
C MET A 289 -12.83 -2.60 18.23
N SER A 290 -13.03 -3.84 17.82
CA SER A 290 -13.74 -4.86 18.59
C SER A 290 -13.12 -6.24 18.34
N SER A 291 -13.45 -7.21 19.17
CA SER A 291 -13.13 -8.62 18.90
C SER A 291 -14.39 -9.45 19.05
N TYR A 292 -14.56 -10.42 18.15
CA TYR A 292 -15.64 -11.39 18.27
C TYR A 292 -15.05 -12.79 18.39
N VAL A 293 -15.74 -13.60 19.19
CA VAL A 293 -15.38 -14.98 19.47
C VAL A 293 -16.25 -15.90 18.62
N THR A 294 -15.64 -16.91 18.03
CA THR A 294 -16.35 -18.00 17.35
C THR A 294 -15.95 -19.34 17.96
N GLY A 295 -16.85 -20.32 17.91
CA GLY A 295 -16.63 -21.64 18.50
C GLY A 295 -17.10 -21.76 19.95
N ARG A 296 -16.90 -22.93 20.56
CA ARG A 296 -17.21 -23.22 21.97
C ARG A 296 -16.11 -24.10 22.57
N GLY A 297 -15.80 -23.89 23.85
CA GLY A 297 -14.84 -24.71 24.58
C GLY A 297 -13.41 -24.57 24.04
N SER A 298 -12.71 -25.69 23.86
CA SER A 298 -11.32 -25.72 23.39
C SER A 298 -11.10 -25.22 21.95
N ASN A 299 -12.17 -25.02 21.18
CA ASN A 299 -12.12 -24.52 19.79
C ASN A 299 -12.45 -23.02 19.68
N GLU A 300 -12.38 -22.28 20.77
CA GLU A 300 -12.61 -20.84 20.77
C GLU A 300 -11.55 -20.12 19.91
N LYS A 301 -12.01 -19.39 18.89
CA LYS A 301 -11.17 -18.53 18.05
C LYS A 301 -11.63 -17.09 18.19
N ARG A 302 -10.70 -16.22 18.55
CA ARG A 302 -10.91 -14.77 18.61
C ARG A 302 -10.50 -14.13 17.29
N PHE A 303 -11.38 -13.31 16.74
CA PHE A 303 -11.13 -12.54 15.54
C PHE A 303 -11.21 -11.05 15.86
N ALA A 304 -10.18 -10.32 15.44
CA ALA A 304 -10.18 -8.87 15.45
C ALA A 304 -11.15 -8.33 14.38
N HIS A 305 -11.89 -7.29 14.73
CA HIS A 305 -12.75 -6.56 13.82
C HIS A 305 -12.58 -5.05 14.03
N PHE A 306 -12.58 -4.29 12.95
CA PHE A 306 -12.58 -2.84 13.03
C PHE A 306 -13.54 -2.25 12.02
N THR A 307 -14.15 -1.13 12.40
CA THR A 307 -15.03 -0.34 11.54
C THR A 307 -14.59 1.11 11.57
N VAL A 308 -14.33 1.69 10.40
CA VAL A 308 -14.03 3.13 10.31
C VAL A 308 -15.34 3.91 10.39
N ARG A 309 -15.54 4.66 11.47
CA ARG A 309 -16.76 5.42 11.77
C ARG A 309 -16.78 6.77 11.07
N ALA A 310 -15.64 7.43 10.98
CA ALA A 310 -15.49 8.73 10.32
C ALA A 310 -14.08 8.91 9.76
N LYS A 311 -13.97 9.67 8.66
CA LYS A 311 -12.70 10.07 8.05
C LYS A 311 -12.77 11.54 7.69
N VAL A 312 -11.71 12.27 7.99
CA VAL A 312 -11.50 13.63 7.50
C VAL A 312 -10.06 13.74 7.05
N GLY A 313 -9.82 14.41 5.94
CA GLY A 313 -8.48 14.63 5.44
C GLY A 313 -8.41 15.92 4.64
N SER A 314 -7.26 16.57 4.72
CA SER A 314 -7.00 17.79 3.97
C SER A 314 -5.63 17.70 3.31
N LYS A 315 -5.60 18.05 2.02
CA LYS A 315 -4.36 18.39 1.32
C LYS A 315 -3.83 19.66 1.99
N ARG A 316 -2.59 19.67 2.45
CA ARG A 316 -2.00 20.85 3.07
C ARG A 316 -1.96 21.96 2.02
N ARG A 317 -2.83 22.97 2.16
CA ARG A 317 -2.62 24.27 1.53
C ARG A 317 -1.48 24.92 2.31
N GLU A 318 -0.27 24.97 1.76
CA GLU A 318 0.81 25.78 2.31
C GLU A 318 0.52 27.26 2.04
N ARG A 319 -0.62 27.76 2.55
CA ARG A 319 -0.96 29.16 2.50
C ARG A 319 0.04 29.87 3.40
N GLY A 320 0.94 30.65 2.79
CA GLY A 320 2.17 31.18 3.37
C GLY A 320 2.18 31.45 4.87
N ARG A 321 2.97 30.66 5.61
CA ARG A 321 3.81 30.99 6.78
C ARG A 321 4.21 29.69 7.48
N LYS A 322 5.50 29.37 7.39
CA LYS A 322 6.29 28.37 8.13
C LYS A 322 5.79 26.93 8.15
N GLY A 323 6.68 26.00 7.77
CA GLY A 323 6.47 24.57 7.90
C GLY A 323 6.15 24.19 9.36
N PHE A 324 5.45 23.07 9.56
CA PHE A 324 5.09 22.58 10.88
C PHE A 324 6.30 22.28 11.81
N PRO A 325 7.53 22.00 11.32
CA PRO A 325 8.72 21.93 12.18
C PRO A 325 9.00 23.20 12.98
N ASP A 326 8.60 24.37 12.49
CA ASP A 326 8.86 25.67 13.14
C ASP A 326 7.77 26.08 14.13
N ALA A 327 6.68 25.32 14.24
CA ALA A 327 5.46 25.72 14.95
C ALA A 327 5.14 24.88 16.21
N MET A 328 5.91 23.84 16.53
CA MET A 328 5.69 23.06 17.75
C MET A 328 6.51 23.57 18.95
N PRO A 329 5.91 23.71 20.15
CA PRO A 329 6.66 23.93 21.37
C PRO A 329 7.55 22.71 21.66
N GLU A 330 8.83 22.95 22.01
CA GLU A 330 9.86 21.92 22.27
C GLU A 330 9.42 20.83 23.27
N GLY A 331 8.43 21.11 24.12
CA GLY A 331 7.88 20.16 25.09
C GLY A 331 7.19 18.93 24.49
N CYS A 332 6.50 19.08 23.34
CA CYS A 332 5.71 17.99 22.73
C CYS A 332 6.61 16.87 22.14
N LEU A 333 7.76 17.25 21.58
CA LEU A 333 8.77 16.31 21.08
C LEU A 333 9.42 15.51 22.22
N SER A 334 9.61 16.14 23.38
CA SER A 334 10.24 15.50 24.54
C SER A 334 9.36 14.40 25.16
N GLU A 335 8.03 14.56 25.11
CA GLU A 335 7.07 13.59 25.65
C GLU A 335 6.85 12.41 24.69
N TYR A 336 6.90 12.68 23.37
CA TYR A 336 6.92 11.66 22.30
C TYR A 336 8.13 10.72 22.40
N GLY A 337 9.33 11.26 22.59
CA GLY A 337 10.56 10.47 22.74
C GLY A 337 10.67 9.71 24.08
N ARG A 338 9.93 10.16 25.12
CA ARG A 338 9.91 9.48 26.42
C ARG A 338 8.97 8.28 26.48
N ARG A 339 7.78 8.35 25.84
CA ARG A 339 6.77 7.26 25.94
C ARG A 339 6.88 6.18 24.86
N ASN A 340 7.47 6.47 23.69
CA ASN A 340 7.46 5.56 22.53
C ASN A 340 8.81 4.89 22.21
N ARG A 341 9.75 4.84 23.17
CA ARG A 341 11.09 4.25 22.96
C ARG A 341 11.09 2.73 22.68
N SER A 342 9.96 2.04 22.84
CA SER A 342 9.84 0.58 22.67
C SER A 342 8.93 0.13 21.52
N ARG A 343 8.27 1.03 20.78
CA ARG A 343 7.41 0.67 19.64
C ARG A 343 7.56 1.70 18.52
N ALA A 344 8.50 1.43 17.61
CA ALA A 344 8.66 2.24 16.40
C ALA A 344 7.51 1.95 15.43
N PHE A 345 6.45 2.78 15.47
CA PHE A 345 5.45 2.79 14.41
C PHE A 345 6.09 3.36 13.13
N PRO A 346 6.08 2.64 12.00
CA PRO A 346 6.81 3.03 10.80
C PRO A 346 6.14 4.15 9.98
N ILE A 347 5.02 4.70 10.45
CA ILE A 347 4.26 5.79 9.81
C ILE A 347 4.30 6.97 10.78
N GLY A 348 4.39 8.22 10.30
CA GLY A 348 4.29 9.44 11.11
C GLY A 348 2.89 9.63 11.70
N LEU A 349 2.46 8.66 12.49
CA LEU A 349 1.10 8.41 12.91
C LEU A 349 1.06 8.53 14.43
N LEU A 350 0.28 9.48 14.91
CA LEU A 350 -0.08 9.58 16.31
C LEU A 350 -1.36 8.78 16.51
N ILE A 351 -1.30 7.75 17.35
CA ILE A 351 -2.46 6.94 17.72
C ILE A 351 -2.94 7.45 19.08
N HIS A 352 -4.14 8.02 19.11
CA HIS A 352 -4.81 8.39 20.35
C HIS A 352 -5.99 7.45 20.57
N VAL A 353 -5.95 6.71 21.68
CA VAL A 353 -7.09 5.94 22.19
C VAL A 353 -7.96 6.93 22.96
N VAL A 354 -9.25 7.02 22.62
CA VAL A 354 -10.22 7.92 23.28
C VAL A 354 -11.06 7.15 24.27
#